data_AF-A0A0M2S0V2-F1
#
_entry.id   AF-A0A0M2S0V2-F1
#
_cell.length_a   1.000
_cell.length_b   1.000
_cell.length_c   1.000
_cell.angle_alpha   90.00
_cell.angle_beta   90.00
_cell.angle_gamma   90.00
#
_symmetry.space_group_name_H-M   'P 1'
#
loop_
_entity.id
_entity.type
_entity.pdbx_description
1 polymer ?
#
loop_
_entity_poly.entity_id
_entity_poly.type
_entity_poly.pdbx_seq_one_letter_code
_entity_poly.pdbx_strand_id
1 'polypeptide(L)' 'MGAYAGLNGPFVIAQCPDHRLAGYLDNQVQGQVVSDVDDLAAIMAAWENVRGEALSHWQSVDLIMEVAETWN' A
#
# COMPACT_ATOMS: atom_id res chain seq x y z
N MET A 1 -12.35 16.68 0.69
CA MET A 1 -12.59 15.37 1.33
C MET A 1 -11.47 14.45 0.85
N GLY A 2 -10.46 14.23 1.69
CA GLY A 2 -9.26 13.47 1.31
C GLY A 2 -9.52 11.98 1.42
N ALA A 3 -9.57 11.28 0.27
CA ALA A 3 -9.42 9.84 0.26
C ALA A 3 -7.93 9.54 0.45
N TYR A 4 -7.55 9.05 1.63
CA TYR A 4 -6.20 8.51 1.84
C TYR A 4 -6.26 6.99 1.77
N ALA A 5 -5.14 6.35 1.43
CA ALA A 5 -5.09 4.93 1.12
C ALA A 5 -5.60 3.96 2.21
N GLY A 6 -5.81 4.42 3.45
CA GLY A 6 -6.42 3.63 4.52
C GLY A 6 -7.94 3.76 4.66
N LEU A 7 -8.60 4.66 3.92
CA LEU A 7 -10.04 4.91 4.07
C LEU A 7 -10.92 3.73 3.61
N ASN A 8 -10.41 2.88 2.71
CA ASN A 8 -11.10 1.69 2.19
C ASN A 8 -10.62 0.38 2.83
N GLY A 9 -9.84 0.45 3.91
CA GLY A 9 -9.24 -0.73 4.55
C GLY A 9 -7.94 -1.20 3.86
N PRO A 10 -7.20 -2.14 4.48
CA PRO A 10 -5.97 -2.68 3.90
C PRO A 10 -6.28 -3.49 2.63
N PHE A 11 -5.34 -3.49 1.70
CA PHE A 11 -5.38 -4.34 0.52
C PHE A 11 -4.11 -5.18 0.38
N VAL A 12 -4.23 -6.32 -0.28
CA VAL A 12 -3.13 -7.24 -0.59
C VAL A 12 -3.08 -7.45 -2.08
N ILE A 13 -1.90 -7.34 -2.68
CA ILE A 13 -1.65 -7.74 -4.07
C ILE A 13 -0.81 -9.01 -4.06
N ALA A 14 -1.28 -10.05 -4.74
CA ALA A 14 -0.59 -11.31 -4.90
C ALA A 14 -0.29 -11.58 -6.38
N GLN A 15 0.91 -12.09 -6.65
CA GLN A 15 1.26 -12.63 -7.95
C GLN A 15 1.23 -14.15 -7.86
N CYS A 16 0.38 -14.78 -8.66
CA CYS A 16 0.29 -16.22 -8.80
C CYS A 16 1.51 -16.78 -9.53
N PRO A 17 1.86 -18.08 -9.35
CA PRO A 17 2.97 -18.72 -10.05
C PRO A 17 2.84 -18.70 -11.59
N ASP A 18 1.64 -18.51 -12.12
CA ASP A 18 1.34 -18.37 -13.54
C ASP A 18 1.37 -16.90 -14.02
N HIS A 19 1.96 -16.00 -13.23
CA HIS A 19 2.06 -14.56 -13.46
C HIS A 19 0.74 -13.79 -13.47
N ARG A 20 -0.39 -14.41 -13.09
CA ARG A 20 -1.63 -13.65 -12.86
C ARG A 20 -1.54 -12.83 -11.59
N LEU A 21 -2.17 -11.67 -11.60
CA LEU A 21 -2.32 -10.82 -10.42
C LEU A 21 -3.70 -11.04 -9.79
N ALA A 22 -3.74 -10.99 -8.47
CA ALA A 22 -4.97 -11.00 -7.69
C ALA A 22 -4.87 -9.93 -6.59
N GLY A 23 -5.94 -9.19 -6.40
CA GLY A 23 -6.10 -8.22 -5.34
C GLY A 23 -7.07 -8.77 -4.30
N TYR A 24 -6.79 -8.49 -3.04
CA TYR A 24 -7.74 -8.69 -1.95
C TYR A 24 -7.95 -7.35 -1.25
N LEU A 25 -9.21 -6.93 -1.16
CA LEU A 25 -9.64 -5.75 -0.43
C LEU A 25 -10.30 -6.19 0.88
N ASP A 26 -9.71 -5.80 2.00
CA ASP A 26 -10.30 -6.05 3.31
C ASP A 26 -11.28 -4.92 3.63
N ASN A 27 -12.50 -5.04 3.08
CA ASN A 27 -13.56 -4.07 3.37
C ASN A 27 -14.21 -4.38 4.73
N GLN A 28 -14.91 -3.39 5.30
CA GLN A 28 -15.43 -3.47 6.67
C GLN A 28 -16.52 -4.54 6.92
N VAL A 29 -17.05 -5.18 5.87
CA VAL A 29 -18.19 -6.10 5.98
C VAL A 29 -17.81 -7.52 5.52
N GLN A 30 -17.03 -7.65 4.45
CA GLN A 30 -16.54 -8.92 3.91
C GLN A 30 -15.37 -8.72 2.93
N GLY A 31 -14.27 -9.46 3.12
CA GLY A 31 -13.17 -9.48 2.16
C GLY A 31 -13.58 -9.74 0.70
N GLN A 32 -13.08 -8.93 -0.22
CA GLN A 32 -13.35 -9.06 -1.66
C GLN A 32 -12.07 -9.44 -2.40
N VAL A 33 -12.12 -10.54 -3.15
CA VAL A 33 -11.05 -10.92 -4.09
C VAL A 33 -11.39 -10.37 -5.46
N VAL A 34 -10.44 -9.68 -6.08
CA VAL A 34 -10.53 -9.16 -7.45
C VAL A 34 -9.40 -9.71 -8.32
N SER A 35 -9.75 -10.07 -9.55
CA SER A 35 -8.81 -10.53 -10.58
C SER A 35 -9.06 -9.86 -11.93
N ASP A 36 -10.00 -8.92 -11.98
CA ASP A 36 -10.24 -8.11 -13.16
C ASP A 36 -9.07 -7.13 -13.36
N VAL A 37 -8.68 -6.91 -14.61
CA VAL A 37 -7.50 -6.12 -14.95
C VAL A 37 -7.67 -4.65 -14.61
N ASP A 38 -8.87 -4.09 -14.79
CA ASP A 38 -9.14 -2.68 -14.52
C ASP A 38 -9.16 -2.42 -13.00
N ASP A 39 -9.75 -3.34 -12.23
CA ASP A 39 -9.76 -3.27 -10.77
C ASP A 39 -8.34 -3.42 -10.18
N LEU A 40 -7.53 -4.33 -10.74
CA LEU A 40 -6.13 -4.48 -10.34
C LEU A 40 -5.30 -3.24 -10.66
N ALA A 41 -5.53 -2.60 -11.81
CA ALA A 41 -4.86 -1.36 -12.18
C ALA A 41 -5.20 -0.22 -11.21
N ALA A 42 -6.46 -0.12 -10.76
CA ALA A 42 -6.87 0.87 -9.77
C ALA A 42 -6.17 0.64 -8.42
N ILE A 43 -6.07 -0.61 -7.95
CA ILE A 43 -5.35 -0.96 -6.72
C ILE A 43 -3.85 -0.65 -6.84
N MET A 44 -3.24 -0.97 -7.98
CA MET A 44 -1.83 -0.66 -8.25
C MET A 44 -1.56 0.84 -8.28
N ALA A 45 -2.47 1.66 -8.84
CA ALA A 45 -2.34 3.10 -8.85
C ALA A 45 -2.43 3.69 -7.43
N ALA A 46 -3.30 3.14 -6.57
CA ALA A 46 -3.37 3.53 -5.17
C ALA A 46 -2.07 3.17 -4.42
N TRP A 47 -1.52 1.98 -4.64
CA TRP A 47 -0.22 1.57 -4.11
C TRP A 47 0.92 2.50 -4.55
N GLU A 48 0.95 2.87 -5.83
CA GLU A 48 2.00 3.73 -6.37
C GLU A 48 2.01 5.11 -5.72
N ASN A 49 0.83 5.71 -5.51
CA ASN A 49 0.71 6.98 -4.79
C ASN A 49 1.25 6.88 -3.36
N VAL A 50 0.94 5.80 -2.63
CA VAL A 50 1.48 5.57 -1.28
C VAL A 50 2.99 5.39 -1.32
N ARG A 51 3.51 4.65 -2.30
CA ARG A 51 4.95 4.44 -2.45
C ARG A 51 5.69 5.74 -2.78
N GLY A 52 5.07 6.65 -3.54
CA GLY A 52 5.63 7.96 -3.84
C GLY A 52 5.76 8.87 -2.62
N GLU A 53 4.92 8.67 -1.61
CA GLU A 53 4.98 9.40 -0.33
C GLU A 53 5.84 8.68 0.72
N ALA A 54 6.14 7.40 0.51
CA ALA A 54 6.98 6.62 1.41
C ALA A 54 8.46 7.04 1.28
N LEU A 55 9.11 7.24 2.42
CA LEU A 55 10.55 7.48 2.46
C LEU A 55 11.31 6.28 1.90
N SER A 56 12.38 6.55 1.16
CA SER A 56 13.34 5.49 0.82
C SER A 56 13.96 4.90 2.09
N HIS A 57 14.58 3.73 1.98
CA HIS A 57 15.24 3.07 3.11
C HIS A 57 16.25 3.99 3.81
N TRP A 58 17.08 4.70 3.05
CA TRP A 58 18.08 5.63 3.59
C TRP A 58 17.44 6.82 4.30
N GLN A 59 16.41 7.42 3.71
CA GLN A 59 15.68 8.53 4.34
C GLN A 59 14.96 8.10 5.62
N SER A 60 14.45 6.86 5.64
CA SER A 60 13.83 6.28 6.84
C SER A 60 14.86 6.10 7.96
N VAL A 61 16.05 5.60 7.65
CA VAL A 61 17.14 5.44 8.62
C VAL A 61 17.61 6.78 9.15
N ASP A 62 17.81 7.76 8.27
CA ASP A 62 18.26 9.11 8.63
C ASP A 62 17.27 9.79 9.59
N LEU A 63 15.97 9.72 9.29
CA LEU A 63 14.92 10.24 10.15
C LEU A 63 14.87 9.56 11.53
N ILE A 64 15.04 8.24 11.58
CA ILE A 64 15.08 7.48 12.85
C ILE A 64 16.28 7.93 13.71
N MET A 65 17.44 8.14 13.08
CA MET A 65 18.65 8.60 13.77
C MET A 65 18.50 10.03 14.31
N GLU A 66 17.95 10.96 13.51
CA GLU A 66 17.67 12.34 13.94
C GLU A 66 16.77 12.40 15.18
N VAL A 67 15.71 11.58 15.20
CA VAL A 67 14.78 11.50 16.34
C VAL A 67 15.46 10.88 17.57
N ALA A 68 16.34 9.89 17.38
CA ALA A 68 17.06 9.26 18.50
C ALA A 68 18.03 10.24 19.17
N GLU A 69 18.64 11.15 18.41
CA GLU A 69 19.53 12.20 18.94
C GLU A 69 18.79 13.24 19.78
N THR A 70 17.49 13.48 19.52
CA THR A 70 16.67 14.43 20.28
C THR A 70 16.21 13.92 21.65
N TRP A 71 16.53 12.66 22.01
CA TRP A 71 16.19 12.06 23.31
C TRP A 71 17.37 12.04 24.31
N ASN A 72 18.51 12.60 23.92
CA ASN A 72 19.68 12.79 24.79
C ASN A 72 19.72 14.21 25.40
#